data_AF-A0A1H6RME3-F1
#
_entry.id   AF-A0A1H6RME3-F1
#
_cell.length_a   1.000
_cell.length_b   1.000
_cell.length_c   1.000
_cell.angle_alpha   90.00
_cell.angle_beta   90.00
_cell.angle_gamma   90.00
#
_symmetry.space_group_name_H-M   'P 1'
#
loop_
_entity.id
_entity.type
_entity.pdbx_description
1 polymer ?
#
loop_
_entity_poly.entity_id
_entity_poly.type
_entity_poly.pdbx_seq_one_letter_code
_entity_poly.pdbx_strand_id
1 'polypeptide(L)'
;MTADTVRTHDTAQSIAPVPSPCINVCRMDPTNGLCEGCLRTIDEIANWSSFDDAAKRAVWDEIERRHADLMAKQRQRREASE
;
A
#
# COMPACT_ATOMS: atom_id res chain seq x y z
N MET A 1 35.68 17.03 -40.24
CA MET A 1 34.68 17.79 -39.47
C MET A 1 33.76 16.76 -38.82
N THR A 2 34.24 16.07 -37.76
CA THR A 2 33.87 16.30 -36.34
C THR A 2 32.36 16.28 -36.13
N ALA A 3 31.74 15.49 -35.27
CA ALA A 3 32.09 14.33 -34.47
C ALA A 3 30.72 13.81 -33.99
N ASP A 4 30.66 12.52 -33.75
CA ASP A 4 29.60 11.79 -33.06
C ASP A 4 29.04 12.57 -31.86
N THR A 5 27.72 12.69 -31.76
CA THR A 5 27.07 13.05 -30.49
C THR A 5 25.79 12.24 -30.38
N VAL A 6 25.96 10.96 -30.04
CA VAL A 6 24.95 10.14 -29.38
C VAL A 6 24.29 11.02 -28.31
N ARG A 7 22.99 11.26 -28.49
CA ARG A 7 22.18 11.99 -27.53
C ARG A 7 22.08 11.13 -26.27
N THR A 8 22.81 11.54 -25.24
CA THR A 8 22.79 10.97 -23.90
C THR A 8 21.35 10.69 -23.48
N HIS A 9 21.04 9.41 -23.24
CA HIS A 9 19.87 9.05 -22.45
C HIS A 9 20.14 9.56 -21.03
N ASP A 10 19.60 10.75 -20.74
CA ASP A 10 19.50 11.29 -19.40
C ASP A 10 18.75 10.25 -18.56
N THR A 11 19.51 9.45 -17.84
CA THR A 11 18.99 8.45 -16.92
C THR A 11 18.64 9.21 -15.65
N ALA A 12 17.69 10.14 -15.75
CA ALA A 12 17.02 10.70 -14.59
C ALA A 12 16.28 9.54 -13.94
N GLN A 13 16.91 8.97 -12.91
CA GLN A 13 16.33 7.93 -12.06
C GLN A 13 14.91 8.37 -11.67
N SER A 14 13.93 7.67 -12.22
CA SER A 14 12.53 7.86 -11.90
C SER A 14 12.32 7.41 -10.46
N ILE A 15 12.18 8.38 -9.55
CA ILE A 15 11.56 8.14 -8.25
C ILE A 15 10.10 7.80 -8.56
N ALA A 16 9.82 6.52 -8.80
CA ALA A 16 8.47 6.09 -9.10
C ALA A 16 7.57 6.40 -7.89
N PRO A 17 6.38 6.97 -8.10
CA PRO A 17 5.47 7.29 -7.01
C PRO A 17 5.09 6.00 -6.25
N VAL A 18 4.91 6.11 -4.93
CA VAL A 18 4.50 4.96 -4.11
C VAL A 18 3.14 4.43 -4.62
N PRO A 19 3.05 3.13 -4.99
CA PRO A 19 1.85 2.58 -5.58
C PRO A 19 0.69 2.49 -4.57
N SER A 20 -0.54 2.56 -5.08
CA SER A 20 -1.73 2.37 -4.26
C SER A 20 -1.93 0.89 -3.91
N PRO A 21 -2.29 0.55 -2.66
CA PRO A 21 -2.60 -0.82 -2.25
C PRO A 21 -4.01 -1.29 -2.69
N CYS A 22 -4.76 -0.47 -3.43
CA CYS A 22 -6.13 -0.78 -3.82
C CYS A 22 -6.19 -1.95 -4.81
N ILE A 23 -7.02 -2.96 -4.51
CA ILE A 23 -7.29 -4.12 -5.38
C ILE A 23 -8.70 -4.10 -5.98
N ASN A 24 -9.34 -2.92 -6.05
CA ASN A 24 -10.71 -2.73 -6.57
C ASN A 24 -11.81 -3.49 -5.80
N VAL A 25 -11.55 -3.81 -4.52
CA VAL A 25 -12.57 -4.23 -3.56
C VAL A 25 -12.90 -3.04 -2.67
N CYS A 26 -14.15 -2.57 -2.75
CA CYS A 26 -14.64 -1.44 -1.95
C CYS A 26 -15.71 -1.93 -0.96
N ARG A 27 -15.28 -2.69 0.04
CA ARG A 27 -16.12 -3.11 1.17
C ARG A 27 -15.36 -2.84 2.47
N MET A 28 -16.03 -2.21 3.42
CA MET A 28 -15.50 -1.94 4.76
C MET A 28 -16.02 -3.00 5.72
N ASP A 29 -15.13 -3.59 6.51
CA ASP A 29 -15.53 -4.45 7.63
C ASP A 29 -15.96 -3.54 8.80
N PRO A 30 -17.25 -3.57 9.21
CA PRO A 30 -17.77 -2.71 10.26
C PRO A 30 -17.18 -3.01 11.64
N THR A 31 -16.54 -4.17 11.82
CA THR A 31 -15.99 -4.64 13.10
C THR A 31 -14.64 -4.03 13.40
N ASN A 32 -13.80 -3.84 12.37
CA ASN A 32 -12.43 -3.33 12.53
C ASN A 32 -12.18 -2.00 11.81
N GLY A 33 -13.14 -1.52 11.00
CA GLY A 33 -13.02 -0.24 10.29
C GLY A 33 -12.03 -0.26 9.13
N LEU A 34 -11.63 -1.45 8.65
CA LEU A 34 -10.68 -1.61 7.55
C LEU A 34 -11.38 -2.05 6.27
N CYS A 35 -10.84 -1.62 5.13
CA CYS A 35 -11.25 -2.13 3.84
C CYS A 35 -10.84 -3.60 3.71
N GLU A 36 -11.78 -4.48 3.39
CA GLU A 36 -11.52 -5.92 3.24
C GLU A 36 -10.52 -6.25 2.12
N GLY A 37 -10.35 -5.34 1.16
CA GLY A 37 -9.43 -5.53 0.03
C GLY A 37 -8.02 -5.03 0.29
N CYS A 38 -7.88 -3.77 0.70
CA CYS A 38 -6.58 -3.10 0.82
C CYS A 38 -6.14 -2.83 2.25
N LEU A 39 -6.95 -3.22 3.24
CA LEU A 39 -6.70 -3.04 4.67
C LEU A 39 -6.44 -1.59 5.12
N ARG A 40 -6.82 -0.61 4.30
CA ARG A 40 -6.81 0.81 4.65
C ARG A 40 -8.08 1.22 5.42
N THR A 41 -7.96 2.26 6.23
CA THR A 41 -9.11 2.96 6.82
C THR A 41 -9.80 3.86 5.78
N ILE A 42 -11.01 4.34 6.09
CA ILE A 42 -11.72 5.32 5.23
C ILE A 42 -10.88 6.60 5.08
N ASP A 43 -10.25 7.08 6.14
CA ASP A 43 -9.46 8.31 6.10
C ASP A 43 -8.20 8.16 5.22
N GLU A 44 -7.54 7.00 5.28
CA GLU A 44 -6.40 6.68 4.41
C GLU A 44 -6.82 6.55 2.93
N ILE A 45 -8.03 6.05 2.68
CA ILE A 45 -8.60 5.98 1.32
C ILE A 45 -8.90 7.38 0.80
N ALA A 46 -9.59 8.20 1.60
CA ALA A 46 -10.01 9.54 1.21
C ALA A 46 -8.83 10.50 0.95
N ASN A 47 -7.75 10.37 1.73
CA ASN A 47 -6.61 11.27 1.66
C ASN A 47 -5.42 10.73 0.84
N TRP A 48 -5.56 9.56 0.19
CA TRP A 48 -4.43 8.92 -0.48
C TRP A 48 -3.71 9.81 -1.52
N SER A 49 -4.47 10.57 -2.31
CA SER A 49 -3.91 11.44 -3.34
C SER A 49 -3.17 12.66 -2.78
N SER A 50 -3.47 13.07 -1.54
CA SER A 50 -2.82 14.21 -0.88
C SER A 50 -1.61 13.80 -0.02
N PHE A 51 -1.42 12.51 0.25
CA PHE A 51 -0.27 12.02 1.00
C PHE A 51 1.04 12.16 0.20
N ASP A 52 2.08 12.60 0.91
CA ASP A 52 3.46 12.49 0.41
C ASP A 52 3.95 11.04 0.44
N ASP A 53 5.12 10.78 -0.15
CA ASP A 53 5.65 9.43 -0.24
C ASP A 53 6.02 8.83 1.12
N ALA A 54 6.33 9.64 2.12
CA ALA A 54 6.61 9.17 3.47
C ALA A 54 5.33 8.66 4.15
N ALA A 55 4.25 9.43 4.07
CA ALA A 55 2.93 9.04 4.56
C ALA A 55 2.40 7.80 3.81
N LYS A 56 2.57 7.73 2.49
CA LYS A 56 2.17 6.54 1.70
C LYS A 56 2.93 5.29 2.13
N ARG A 57 4.24 5.39 2.40
CA ARG A 57 5.04 4.27 2.93
C ARG A 57 4.59 3.86 4.33
N ALA A 58 4.30 4.82 5.21
CA ALA A 58 3.76 4.51 6.53
C ALA A 58 2.42 3.75 6.47
N VAL A 59 1.55 4.08 5.50
CA VAL A 59 0.31 3.31 5.27
C VAL A 59 0.62 1.87 4.84
N TRP A 60 1.63 1.65 3.99
CA TRP A 60 2.05 0.29 3.61
C TRP A 60 2.56 -0.52 4.81
N ASP A 61 3.43 0.07 5.64
CA ASP A 61 3.92 -0.59 6.86
C ASP A 61 2.76 -1.00 7.79
N GLU A 62 1.77 -0.13 7.92
CA GLU A 62 0.58 -0.39 8.72
C GLU A 62 -0.34 -1.45 8.09
N ILE A 63 -0.45 -1.52 6.76
CA ILE A 63 -1.16 -2.61 6.06
C ILE A 63 -0.50 -3.96 6.34
N GLU A 64 0.82 -4.04 6.29
CA GLU A 64 1.56 -5.27 6.60
C GLU A 64 1.31 -5.71 8.05
N ARG A 65 1.36 -4.76 8.99
CA ARG A 65 1.07 -5.01 10.40
C ARG A 65 -0.36 -5.52 10.61
N ARG A 66 -1.36 -4.86 10.02
CA ARG A 66 -2.78 -5.26 10.07
C ARG A 66 -2.98 -6.67 9.49
N HIS A 67 -2.32 -6.97 8.37
CA HIS A 67 -2.39 -8.29 7.74
C HIS A 67 -1.84 -9.38 8.65
N ALA A 68 -0.67 -9.16 9.25
CA ALA A 68 -0.07 -10.10 10.21
C ALA A 68 -0.99 -10.35 11.43
N ASP A 69 -1.57 -9.29 12.00
CA ASP A 69 -2.52 -9.39 13.11
C ASP A 69 -3.75 -10.23 12.75
N LEU A 70 -4.30 -10.03 11.55
CA LEU A 70 -5.47 -10.78 11.06
C LEU A 70 -5.15 -12.27 10.91
N MET A 71 -3.98 -12.61 10.35
CA MET A 71 -3.53 -14.00 10.22
C MET A 71 -3.32 -14.68 11.57
N ALA A 72 -2.72 -13.97 12.53
CA ALA A 72 -2.53 -14.46 13.90
C ALA A 72 -3.88 -14.73 14.60
N LYS A 73 -4.82 -13.79 14.52
CA LYS A 73 -6.18 -13.95 15.07
C LYS A 73 -6.92 -15.12 14.43
N GLN A 74 -6.78 -15.33 13.12
CA GLN A 74 -7.40 -16.47 12.42
C GLN A 74 -6.85 -17.81 12.92
N ARG A 75 -5.53 -17.91 13.13
CA ARG A 75 -4.90 -19.12 13.70
C ARG A 75 -5.46 -19.43 15.08
N GLN A 76 -5.50 -18.43 15.96
CA GLN A 76 -6.04 -18.57 17.32
C GLN A 76 -7.50 -19.05 17.31
N ARG A 77 -8.34 -18.50 16.43
CA ARG A 77 -9.74 -18.95 16.32
C ARG A 77 -9.88 -20.40 15.88
N ARG A 78 -9.02 -20.88 14.98
CA ARG A 78 -9.02 -22.28 14.55
C ARG A 78 -8.66 -23.20 15.71
N GLU A 79 -7.57 -22.89 16.42
CA GLU A 79 -7.12 -23.66 17.59
C GLU A 79 -8.15 -23.67 18.73
N ALA A 80 -8.89 -22.57 18.92
CA ALA A 80 -9.94 -22.48 19.94
C ALA A 80 -11.25 -23.21 19.55
N SER A 81 -11.39 -23.62 18.29
CA SER A 81 -12.56 -24.35 17.79
C SER A 81 -12.34 -25.88 17.78
N GLU A 82 -11.14 -26.32 18.13
CA GLU A 82 -10.73 -27.73 18.32
C GLU A 82 -10.85 -28.12 19.80
#